data_AF-A0A3D1WUA3-F1
#
_entry.id   AF-A0A3D1WUA3-F1
#
_cell.length_a   1.000
_cell.length_b   1.000
_cell.length_c   1.000
_cell.angle_alpha   90.00
_cell.angle_beta   90.00
_cell.angle_gamma   90.00
#
_symmetry.space_group_name_H-M   'P 1'
#
loop_
_entity.id
_entity.type
_entity.pdbx_description
1 polymer ?
#
loop_
_entity_poly.entity_id
_entity_poly.type
_entity_poly.pdbx_seq_one_letter_code
_entity_poly.pdbx_strand_id
1 'polypeptide(L)'
;MADENGTQQAQEPKTFTQDEVNELMGKVRRETREKYADYDELSKKAKAYDEAQEASKTELEKAREESAKAIDELNALKAEKARSELRQKVSKETGVPADLISGDDEEAMTANAKAIAEYAKKASTTAPADKGGAARRGGKSTADLFAEVISSIK
;
A
#
# COMPACT_ATOMS: atom_id res chain seq x y z
N MET A 1 -20.42 -91.91 -28.33
CA MET A 1 -20.69 -90.55 -27.82
C MET A 1 -21.17 -90.75 -26.40
N ALA A 2 -20.26 -90.63 -25.41
CA ALA A 2 -20.00 -89.38 -24.68
C ALA A 2 -21.24 -89.05 -23.80
N ASP A 3 -21.19 -88.95 -22.47
CA ASP A 3 -20.19 -88.30 -21.63
C ASP A 3 -20.20 -88.90 -20.20
N GLU A 4 -19.02 -89.20 -19.63
CA GLU A 4 -18.85 -89.43 -18.19
C GLU A 4 -18.58 -88.08 -17.52
N ASN A 5 -19.60 -87.58 -16.81
CA ASN A 5 -19.56 -86.33 -16.09
C ASN A 5 -18.82 -86.50 -14.75
N GLY A 6 -17.75 -85.73 -14.58
CA GLY A 6 -16.82 -85.83 -13.46
C GLY A 6 -17.46 -85.59 -12.09
N THR A 7 -17.29 -86.57 -11.21
CA THR A 7 -17.62 -86.52 -9.78
C THR A 7 -16.89 -85.35 -9.10
N GLN A 8 -17.65 -84.34 -8.68
CA GLN A 8 -17.19 -83.32 -7.73
C GLN A 8 -17.17 -83.94 -6.33
N GLN A 9 -15.98 -84.18 -5.79
CA GLN A 9 -15.82 -84.60 -4.40
C GLN A 9 -16.27 -83.46 -3.47
N ALA A 10 -17.38 -83.69 -2.76
CA ALA A 10 -17.78 -82.90 -1.61
C ALA A 10 -16.73 -83.07 -0.51
N GLN A 11 -15.95 -82.01 -0.24
CA GLN A 11 -14.99 -81.99 0.86
C GLN A 11 -15.75 -81.93 2.18
N GLU A 12 -15.55 -82.93 3.05
CA GLU A 12 -16.05 -82.91 4.43
C GLU A 12 -15.59 -81.64 5.18
N PRO A 13 -16.41 -81.13 6.14
CA PRO A 13 -16.05 -79.95 6.90
C PRO A 13 -14.80 -80.22 7.75
N LYS A 14 -13.69 -79.58 7.38
CA LYS A 14 -12.43 -79.64 8.13
C LYS A 14 -12.63 -78.97 9.49
N THR A 15 -12.50 -79.75 10.55
CA THR A 15 -12.46 -79.23 11.93
C THR A 15 -11.03 -78.81 12.23
N PHE A 16 -10.85 -77.55 12.61
CA PHE A 16 -9.54 -77.02 12.99
C PHE A 16 -9.35 -77.17 14.50
N THR A 17 -8.13 -77.50 14.91
CA THR A 17 -7.73 -77.48 16.31
C THR A 17 -7.53 -76.04 16.80
N GLN A 18 -7.65 -75.82 18.11
CA GLN A 18 -7.46 -74.49 18.70
C GLN A 18 -6.07 -73.91 18.42
N ASP A 19 -5.05 -74.77 18.36
CA ASP A 19 -3.66 -74.38 18.08
C ASP A 19 -3.47 -73.95 16.62
N GLU A 20 -4.08 -74.65 15.66
CA GLU A 20 -4.08 -74.26 14.24
C GLU A 20 -4.78 -72.91 14.02
N VAL A 21 -5.88 -72.66 14.74
CA VAL A 21 -6.59 -71.38 14.68
C VAL A 21 -5.73 -70.25 15.28
N ASN A 22 -5.05 -70.49 16.39
CA ASN A 22 -4.15 -69.51 17.02
C ASN A 22 -2.96 -69.19 16.11
N GLU A 23 -2.37 -70.20 15.48
CA GLU A 23 -1.25 -70.03 14.56
C GLU A 23 -1.67 -69.25 13.29
N LEU A 24 -2.81 -69.62 12.69
CA LEU A 24 -3.39 -68.92 11.55
C LEU A 24 -3.68 -67.46 11.89
N MET A 25 -4.30 -67.20 13.04
CA MET A 25 -4.62 -65.84 13.48
C MET A 25 -3.34 -65.02 13.75
N GLY A 26 -2.31 -65.63 14.32
CA GLY A 26 -0.99 -65.01 14.51
C GLY A 26 -0.28 -64.69 13.19
N LYS A 27 -0.43 -65.54 12.17
CA LYS A 27 0.12 -65.31 10.83
C LYS A 27 -0.62 -64.19 10.10
N VAL A 28 -1.95 -64.22 10.09
CA VAL A 28 -2.80 -63.17 9.51
C VAL A 28 -2.52 -61.82 10.16
N ARG A 29 -2.39 -61.74 11.49
CA ARG A 29 -2.05 -60.49 12.19
C ARG A 29 -0.69 -59.93 11.77
N ARG A 30 0.32 -60.78 11.56
CA ARG A 30 1.65 -60.36 11.10
C ARG A 30 1.60 -59.85 9.66
N GLU A 31 1.03 -60.62 8.75
CA GLU A 31 0.90 -60.22 7.34
C GLU A 31 0.06 -58.93 7.19
N THR A 32 -1.00 -58.77 7.97
CA THR A 32 -1.83 -57.57 7.96
C THR A 32 -1.04 -56.37 8.47
N ARG A 33 -0.29 -56.52 9.56
CA ARG A 33 0.53 -55.45 10.10
C ARG A 33 1.66 -55.07 9.14
N GLU A 34 2.27 -56.02 8.46
CA GLU A 34 3.30 -55.76 7.44
C GLU A 34 2.71 -55.04 6.21
N LYS A 35 1.54 -55.48 5.71
CA LYS A 35 0.88 -54.84 4.56
C LYS A 35 0.42 -53.40 4.83
N TYR A 36 0.10 -53.07 6.07
CA TYR A 36 -0.39 -51.73 6.44
C TYR A 36 0.60 -50.94 7.32
N ALA A 37 1.84 -51.44 7.51
CA ALA A 37 2.87 -50.74 8.26
C ALA A 37 3.11 -49.33 7.70
N ASP A 38 3.12 -49.24 6.37
CA ASP A 38 3.40 -48.00 5.65
C ASP A 38 2.19 -47.06 5.62
N TYR A 39 0.99 -47.55 5.95
CA TYR A 39 -0.26 -46.78 5.87
C TYR A 39 -0.29 -45.67 6.92
N ASP A 40 0.21 -45.94 8.12
CA ASP A 40 0.30 -44.97 9.21
C ASP A 40 1.31 -43.85 8.87
N GLU A 41 2.42 -44.21 8.21
CA GLU A 41 3.40 -43.23 7.73
C GLU A 41 2.86 -42.40 6.55
N LEU A 42 2.19 -43.05 5.59
CA LEU A 42 1.58 -42.38 4.44
C LEU A 42 0.48 -41.41 4.89
N SER A 43 -0.35 -41.82 5.86
CA SER A 43 -1.38 -40.99 6.48
C SER A 43 -0.78 -39.77 7.18
N LYS A 44 0.31 -39.95 7.94
CA LYS A 44 1.02 -38.83 8.58
C LYS A 44 1.62 -37.87 7.55
N LYS A 45 2.26 -38.39 6.49
CA LYS A 45 2.83 -37.56 5.42
C LYS A 45 1.76 -36.79 4.66
N ALA A 46 0.61 -37.40 4.36
CA ALA A 46 -0.50 -36.72 3.71
C ALA A 46 -1.01 -35.56 4.57
N LYS A 47 -1.25 -35.78 5.87
CA LYS A 47 -1.65 -34.71 6.80
C LYS A 47 -0.61 -33.60 6.88
N ALA A 48 0.67 -33.94 7.01
CA ALA A 48 1.74 -32.95 7.05
C ALA A 48 1.86 -32.15 5.74
N TYR A 49 1.60 -32.80 4.59
CA TYR A 49 1.60 -32.14 3.29
C TYR A 49 0.43 -31.17 3.15
N ASP A 50 -0.77 -31.58 3.56
CA ASP A 50 -1.96 -30.72 3.56
C ASP A 50 -1.77 -29.52 4.50
N GLU A 51 -1.25 -29.74 5.71
CA GLU A 51 -0.92 -28.65 6.66
C GLU A 51 0.13 -27.69 6.07
N ALA A 52 1.18 -28.20 5.44
CA ALA A 52 2.21 -27.38 4.80
C ALA A 52 1.69 -26.59 3.59
N GLN A 53 0.79 -27.17 2.79
CA GLN A 53 0.11 -26.51 1.68
C GLN A 53 -0.75 -25.34 2.17
N GLU A 54 -1.57 -25.56 3.19
CA GLU A 54 -2.44 -24.53 3.76
C GLU A 54 -1.62 -23.40 4.43
N ALA A 55 -0.56 -23.76 5.15
CA ALA A 55 0.37 -22.78 5.71
C ALA A 55 1.05 -21.95 4.60
N SER A 56 1.54 -22.61 3.55
CA SER A 56 2.18 -21.93 2.41
C SER A 56 1.23 -21.00 1.68
N LYS A 57 -0.03 -21.40 1.46
CA LYS A 57 -1.05 -20.52 0.86
C LYS A 57 -1.30 -19.29 1.72
N THR A 58 -1.43 -19.47 3.03
CA THR A 58 -1.67 -18.38 3.98
C THR A 58 -0.50 -17.38 3.99
N GLU A 59 0.74 -17.88 3.97
CA GLU A 59 1.93 -17.02 3.88
C GLU A 59 2.00 -16.32 2.53
N LEU A 60 1.67 -16.99 1.43
CA LEU A 60 1.63 -16.39 0.10
C LEU A 60 0.59 -15.27 0.00
N GLU A 61 -0.58 -15.46 0.58
CA GLU A 61 -1.63 -14.44 0.63
C GLU A 61 -1.19 -13.23 1.46
N LYS A 62 -0.62 -13.45 2.65
CA LYS A 62 -0.05 -12.35 3.46
C LYS A 62 1.06 -11.60 2.72
N ALA A 63 2.00 -12.32 2.10
CA ALA A 63 3.09 -11.71 1.35
C ALA A 63 2.58 -10.91 0.14
N ARG A 64 1.51 -11.38 -0.53
CA ARG A 64 0.86 -10.64 -1.61
C ARG A 64 0.18 -9.37 -1.11
N GLU A 65 -0.53 -9.44 0.01
CA GLU A 65 -1.16 -8.26 0.61
C GLU A 65 -0.12 -7.23 1.06
N GLU A 66 0.97 -7.65 1.69
CA GLU A 66 2.08 -6.78 2.08
C GLU A 66 2.76 -6.15 0.86
N SER A 67 2.98 -6.94 -0.20
CA SER A 67 3.54 -6.44 -1.45
C SER A 67 2.61 -5.43 -2.12
N ALA A 68 1.30 -5.69 -2.17
CA ALA A 68 0.31 -4.77 -2.72
C ALA A 68 0.30 -3.44 -1.95
N LYS A 69 0.29 -3.49 -0.61
CA LYS A 69 0.39 -2.29 0.24
C LYS A 69 1.68 -1.50 -0.02
N ALA A 70 2.82 -2.19 -0.11
CA ALA A 70 4.10 -1.55 -0.40
C ALA A 70 4.13 -0.90 -1.80
N ILE A 71 3.50 -1.52 -2.79
CA ILE A 71 3.36 -0.96 -4.14
C ILE A 71 2.48 0.30 -4.11
N ASP A 72 1.35 0.26 -3.39
CA ASP A 72 0.45 1.41 -3.26
C ASP A 72 1.13 2.58 -2.54
N GLU A 73 1.86 2.32 -1.46
CA GLU A 73 2.66 3.33 -0.76
C GLU A 73 3.73 3.95 -1.67
N LEU A 74 4.43 3.11 -2.44
CA LEU A 74 5.42 3.60 -3.41
C LEU A 74 4.79 4.45 -4.51
N ASN A 75 3.62 4.06 -5.01
CA ASN A 75 2.89 4.84 -6.01
C ASN A 75 2.40 6.17 -5.44
N ALA A 76 1.89 6.18 -4.21
CA ALA A 76 1.48 7.40 -3.53
C ALA A 76 2.66 8.36 -3.31
N LEU A 77 3.81 7.86 -2.84
CA LEU A 77 5.02 8.67 -2.66
C LEU A 77 5.57 9.20 -3.99
N LYS A 78 5.54 8.39 -5.05
CA LYS A 78 5.93 8.84 -6.41
C LYS A 78 4.99 9.91 -6.93
N ALA A 79 3.68 9.74 -6.76
CA ALA A 79 2.69 10.73 -7.16
C ALA A 79 2.88 12.05 -6.40
N GLU A 80 3.14 12.01 -5.09
CA GLU A 80 3.40 13.22 -4.30
C GLU A 80 4.70 13.92 -4.74
N LYS A 81 5.77 13.16 -5.01
CA LYS A 81 7.01 13.73 -5.55
C LYS A 81 6.79 14.41 -6.90
N ALA A 82 6.08 13.74 -7.82
CA ALA A 82 5.75 14.31 -9.13
C ALA A 82 4.91 15.59 -9.00
N ARG A 83 3.90 15.60 -8.12
CA ARG A 83 3.11 16.80 -7.80
C ARG A 83 3.97 17.92 -7.24
N SER A 84 4.90 17.61 -6.33
CA SER A 84 5.82 18.60 -5.76
C SER A 84 6.75 19.21 -6.81
N GLU A 85 7.29 18.39 -7.72
CA GLU A 85 8.11 18.86 -8.84
C GLU A 85 7.30 19.74 -9.80
N LEU A 86 6.05 19.38 -10.10
CA LEU A 86 5.13 20.21 -10.88
C LEU A 86 4.85 21.55 -10.19
N ARG A 87 4.54 21.55 -8.89
CA ARG A 87 4.37 22.80 -8.11
C ARG A 87 5.60 23.69 -8.21
N GLN A 88 6.81 23.13 -8.11
CA GLN A 88 8.05 23.90 -8.25
C GLN A 88 8.24 24.48 -9.65
N LYS A 89 7.89 23.75 -10.71
CA LYS A 89 7.96 24.26 -12.09
C LYS A 89 6.97 25.41 -12.30
N VAL A 90 5.71 25.20 -11.92
CA VAL A 90 4.65 26.22 -12.01
C VAL A 90 5.01 27.46 -11.18
N SER A 91 5.61 27.27 -9.99
CA SER A 91 6.12 28.34 -9.14
C SER A 91 7.17 29.20 -9.83
N LYS A 92 8.16 28.56 -10.50
CA LYS A 92 9.21 29.26 -11.24
C LYS A 92 8.65 30.05 -12.43
N GLU A 93 7.65 29.53 -13.12
CA GLU A 93 7.06 30.18 -14.29
C GLU A 93 6.14 31.36 -13.93
N THR A 94 5.42 31.26 -12.82
CA THR A 94 4.41 32.26 -12.42
C THR A 94 4.94 33.27 -11.40
N GLY A 95 6.08 32.97 -10.77
CA GLY A 95 6.68 33.78 -9.70
C GLY A 95 5.97 33.67 -8.35
N VAL A 96 5.03 32.73 -8.20
CA VAL A 96 4.30 32.48 -6.94
C VAL A 96 5.01 31.37 -6.17
N PRO A 97 5.25 31.51 -4.84
CA PRO A 97 5.86 30.46 -4.03
C PRO A 97 5.13 29.11 -4.14
N ALA A 98 5.87 28.02 -4.32
CA ALA A 98 5.32 26.68 -4.49
C ALA A 98 4.40 26.23 -3.34
N ASP A 99 4.62 26.75 -2.13
CA ASP A 99 3.79 26.48 -0.95
C ASP A 99 2.35 27.04 -1.07
N LEU A 100 2.15 28.04 -1.94
CA LEU A 100 0.84 28.64 -2.17
C LEU A 100 0.10 28.03 -3.37
N ILE A 101 0.78 27.18 -4.16
CA ILE A 101 0.22 26.58 -5.37
C ILE A 101 -0.47 25.27 -4.99
N SER A 102 -1.79 25.28 -5.10
CA SER A 102 -2.64 24.11 -4.85
C SER A 102 -3.37 23.69 -6.12
N GLY A 103 -3.44 22.38 -6.36
CA GLY A 103 -4.16 21.79 -7.47
C GLY A 103 -3.87 20.30 -7.59
N ASP A 104 -4.86 19.52 -8.01
CA ASP A 104 -4.69 18.08 -8.27
C ASP A 104 -4.06 17.79 -9.63
N ASP A 105 -4.20 18.73 -10.57
CA ASP A 105 -3.71 18.65 -11.95
C ASP A 105 -2.86 19.87 -12.34
N GLU A 106 -2.02 19.70 -13.36
CA GLU A 106 -1.10 20.74 -13.87
C GLU A 106 -1.85 22.00 -14.36
N GLU A 107 -3.03 21.83 -14.97
CA GLU A 107 -3.91 22.94 -15.34
C GLU A 107 -4.49 23.67 -14.12
N ALA A 108 -4.87 22.93 -13.07
CA ALA A 108 -5.39 23.52 -11.83
C ALA A 108 -4.28 24.30 -11.09
N MET A 109 -3.07 23.74 -11.03
CA MET A 109 -1.91 24.40 -10.42
C MET A 109 -1.53 25.69 -11.16
N THR A 110 -1.50 25.66 -12.50
CA THR A 110 -1.16 26.84 -13.30
C THR A 110 -2.24 27.92 -13.24
N ALA A 111 -3.52 27.55 -13.25
CA ALA A 111 -4.63 28.49 -13.08
C ALA A 111 -4.61 29.14 -11.69
N ASN A 112 -4.39 28.35 -10.63
CA ASN A 112 -4.27 28.84 -9.27
C ASN A 112 -3.08 29.80 -9.12
N ALA A 113 -1.92 29.42 -9.65
CA ALA A 113 -0.73 30.25 -9.62
C ALA A 113 -0.90 31.56 -10.40
N LYS A 114 -1.54 31.54 -11.58
CA LYS A 114 -1.88 32.75 -12.33
C LYS A 114 -2.86 33.65 -11.58
N ALA A 115 -3.89 33.09 -10.93
CA ALA A 115 -4.84 33.86 -10.13
C ALA A 115 -4.15 34.55 -8.94
N ILE A 116 -3.22 33.84 -8.27
CA ILE A 116 -2.42 34.41 -7.18
C ILE A 116 -1.49 35.52 -7.70
N ALA A 117 -0.84 35.31 -8.85
CA ALA A 117 0.03 36.32 -9.46
C ALA A 117 -0.73 37.60 -9.84
N GLU A 118 -1.90 37.46 -10.48
CA GLU A 118 -2.78 38.59 -10.82
C GLU A 118 -3.27 39.32 -9.56
N TYR A 119 -3.66 38.59 -8.52
CA TYR A 119 -4.06 39.18 -7.24
C TYR A 119 -2.91 39.95 -6.58
N ALA A 120 -1.71 39.37 -6.53
CA ALA A 120 -0.51 40.02 -5.98
C ALA A 120 -0.16 41.30 -6.75
N LYS A 121 -0.27 41.28 -8.08
CA LYS A 121 -0.05 42.46 -8.94
C LYS A 121 -1.09 43.55 -8.67
N LYS A 122 -2.37 43.20 -8.51
CA LYS A 122 -3.45 44.14 -8.19
C LYS A 122 -3.31 44.75 -6.78
N ALA A 123 -2.84 43.96 -5.81
CA ALA A 123 -2.57 44.44 -4.45
C ALA A 123 -1.38 45.43 -4.43
N SER A 124 -0.33 45.16 -5.23
CA SER A 124 0.81 46.06 -5.40
C SER A 124 0.43 47.41 -6.02
N THR A 125 -0.50 47.44 -6.98
CA THR A 125 -0.92 48.68 -7.66
C THR A 125 -1.94 49.52 -6.89
N THR A 126 -2.52 48.99 -5.81
CA THR A 126 -3.49 49.70 -4.95
C THR A 126 -2.87 50.20 -3.63
N ALA A 127 -1.62 49.85 -3.35
CA ALA A 127 -0.86 50.57 -2.34
C ALA A 127 -0.70 52.02 -2.80
N PRO A 128 -1.20 53.02 -2.04
CA PRO A 128 -0.95 54.41 -2.41
C PRO A 128 0.57 54.59 -2.52
N ALA A 129 1.03 55.16 -3.63
CA ALA A 129 2.42 55.55 -3.84
C ALA A 129 2.84 56.72 -2.93
N ASP A 130 2.19 56.86 -1.77
CA ASP A 130 2.62 57.76 -0.71
C ASP A 130 3.70 57.03 0.08
N LYS A 131 4.91 57.02 -0.50
CA LYS A 131 6.10 57.03 0.33
C LYS A 131 5.92 58.26 1.21
N GLY A 132 5.61 58.07 2.50
CA GLY A 132 5.31 59.12 3.48
C GLY A 132 6.43 60.15 3.72
N GLY A 133 7.25 60.46 2.71
CA GLY A 133 7.86 61.75 2.57
C GLY A 133 6.79 62.76 2.23
N ALA A 134 6.28 63.44 3.26
CA ALA A 134 5.60 64.70 3.12
C ALA A 134 6.24 65.48 1.97
N ALA A 135 5.46 65.78 0.94
CA ALA A 135 5.89 66.65 -0.12
C ALA A 135 6.50 67.87 0.56
N ARG A 136 7.82 68.07 0.40
CA ARG A 136 8.48 69.32 0.77
C ARG A 136 7.90 70.37 -0.17
N ARG A 137 6.69 70.85 0.15
CA ARG A 137 6.24 72.16 -0.27
C ARG A 137 7.30 73.09 0.28
N GLY A 138 8.01 73.78 -0.61
CA GLY A 138 8.93 74.86 -0.28
C GLY A 138 8.17 76.04 0.34
N GLY A 139 7.50 75.79 1.46
CA GLY A 139 6.94 76.78 2.35
C GLY A 139 7.99 77.04 3.41
N LYS A 140 8.30 78.33 3.58
CA LYS A 140 9.08 78.94 4.66
C LYS A 140 9.21 78.02 5.88
N SER A 141 10.44 77.77 6.30
CA SER A 141 10.71 76.96 7.48
C SER A 141 10.01 77.56 8.70
N THR A 142 9.78 76.76 9.73
CA THR A 142 9.24 77.29 11.00
C THR A 142 10.07 78.44 11.53
N ALA A 143 11.39 78.43 11.33
CA ALA A 143 12.28 79.55 11.67
C ALA A 143 11.99 80.83 10.87
N ASP A 144 11.66 80.70 9.58
CA ASP A 144 11.28 81.85 8.74
C ASP A 144 9.94 82.46 9.19
N LEU A 145 8.98 81.62 9.61
CA LEU A 145 7.70 82.07 10.16
C LEU A 145 7.88 82.79 11.51
N PHE A 146 8.76 82.28 12.38
CA PHE A 146 9.07 82.95 13.65
C PHE A 146 9.79 84.28 13.44
N ALA A 147 10.70 84.36 12.46
CA ALA A 147 11.38 85.62 12.13
C ALA A 147 10.39 86.69 11.62
N GLU A 148 9.41 86.31 10.79
CA GLU A 148 8.38 87.21 10.28
C GLU A 148 7.46 87.75 11.39
N VAL A 149 7.14 86.93 12.38
CA VAL A 149 6.34 87.34 13.56
C VAL A 149 7.14 88.30 14.46
N ILE A 150 8.41 88.01 14.74
CA ILE A 150 9.25 88.90 15.57
C ILE A 150 9.49 90.24 14.85
N SER A 151 9.65 90.22 13.54
CA SER A 151 9.78 91.42 12.70
C SER A 151 8.51 92.30 12.71
N SER A 152 7.32 91.73 12.92
CA SER A 152 6.06 92.50 12.94
C SER A 152 5.72 93.12 14.30
N ILE A 153 6.54 92.89 15.34
CA ILE A 153 6.29 93.35 16.72
C ILE A 153 7.13 94.59 17.07
N LYS A 154 7.90 95.15 16.12
CA LYS A 154 8.74 96.34 16.32
C LYS A 154 8.32 97.50 15.43
#